data_AF-A0A0P7Y2C4-F1
#
_entry.id   AF-A0A0P7Y2C4-F1
#
_cell.length_a   1.000
_cell.length_b   1.000
_cell.length_c   1.000
_cell.angle_alpha   90.00
_cell.angle_beta   90.00
_cell.angle_gamma   90.00
#
_symmetry.space_group_name_H-M   'P 1'
#
loop_
_entity.id
_entity.type
_entity.pdbx_description
1 polymer ?
#
loop_
_entity_poly.entity_id
_entity_poly.type
_entity_poly.pdbx_seq_one_letter_code
_entity_poly.pdbx_strand_id
1 'polypeptide(L)'
;MRDSLGNLSLLQRICTVVVLLCFVHISVTLLYYLRTLDLRGSFLQNQQANSPSPNEAKEPAGVTEAHRLRSALGSNVSGEAGGGLEPCPERSPLLGECARSGPVPCRSVSLKVCLCASYDDVNAGPSAAFGPADSSCHPTPLGPLRIEFSNPVSLDLVRSENPRLSSGGRYKPTDCIALQKVAMIIPFRNRDEHLKFWLYYLHPILQRQQLDYGVYIINQGGEEAFNRAKLLNIGYAEALKEYDYDCFVFSDVDLIPMDDRNTYKCFSQPRHLSVSMDKFGFKLPYNQYFGGVSSMSKQQFLKINGFPNDYWGWGGEDDDIFNRLSSRGMSISRPSGEIGKCRMIRHDRDKQNEPNPQRYAVLVATLRPSPSETGPNKPRAPRFDRIAHTRETMNRDGINSLSYKVIKVEKDLLFTKITVDVGKPPA
;
A
#
# COMPACT_ATOMS: atom_id res chain seq x y z
N MET A 1 -23.41 -14.82 69.03
CA MET A 1 -22.06 -15.08 68.47
C MET A 1 -21.85 -16.57 68.07
N ARG A 2 -22.84 -17.29 67.52
CA ARG A 2 -22.59 -18.67 67.01
C ARG A 2 -22.50 -18.72 65.47
N ASP A 3 -23.11 -17.76 64.81
CA ASP A 3 -23.35 -17.71 63.36
C ASP A 3 -22.07 -17.38 62.57
N SER A 4 -21.12 -16.68 63.19
CA SER A 4 -19.84 -16.32 62.58
C SER A 4 -18.93 -17.52 62.26
N LEU A 5 -19.04 -18.62 63.02
CA LEU A 5 -18.21 -19.81 62.84
C LEU A 5 -18.68 -20.68 61.66
N GLY A 6 -20.01 -20.75 61.44
CA GLY A 6 -20.58 -21.50 60.32
C GLY A 6 -20.18 -20.90 58.96
N ASN A 7 -20.37 -19.58 58.81
CA ASN A 7 -20.07 -18.87 57.56
C ASN A 7 -18.58 -18.92 57.17
N LEU A 8 -17.67 -18.91 58.15
CA LEU A 8 -16.23 -19.04 57.88
C LEU A 8 -15.90 -20.41 57.24
N SER A 9 -16.53 -21.48 57.72
CA SER A 9 -16.35 -22.83 57.18
C SER A 9 -16.93 -22.99 55.75
N LEU A 10 -18.03 -22.28 55.45
CA LEU A 10 -18.63 -22.27 54.12
C LEU A 10 -17.76 -21.48 53.13
N LEU A 11 -17.32 -20.28 53.51
CA LEU A 11 -16.44 -19.44 52.70
C LEU A 11 -15.13 -20.17 52.38
N GLN A 12 -14.52 -20.83 53.37
CA GLN A 12 -13.29 -21.59 53.16
C GLN A 12 -13.49 -22.76 52.18
N ARG A 13 -14.63 -23.48 52.23
CA ARG A 13 -14.98 -24.52 51.24
C ARG A 13 -15.14 -23.94 49.83
N ILE A 14 -15.82 -22.80 49.68
CA ILE A 14 -16.00 -22.13 48.39
C ILE A 14 -14.64 -21.69 47.82
N CYS A 15 -13.78 -21.07 48.63
CA CYS A 15 -12.43 -20.69 48.23
C CYS A 15 -11.60 -21.90 47.78
N THR A 16 -11.66 -23.03 48.49
CA THR A 16 -10.98 -24.28 48.06
C THR A 16 -11.48 -24.77 46.70
N VAL A 17 -12.80 -24.75 46.45
CA VAL A 17 -13.37 -25.14 45.14
C VAL A 17 -12.92 -24.19 44.03
N VAL A 18 -12.91 -22.87 44.27
CA VAL A 18 -12.44 -21.89 43.28
C VAL A 18 -10.95 -22.08 42.97
N VAL A 19 -10.10 -22.30 43.99
CA VAL A 19 -8.66 -22.57 43.79
C VAL A 19 -8.44 -23.85 42.98
N LEU A 20 -9.21 -24.92 43.25
CA LEU A 20 -9.15 -26.17 42.47
C LEU A 20 -9.59 -25.95 41.01
N LEU A 21 -10.67 -25.21 40.76
CA LEU A 21 -11.13 -24.87 39.41
C LEU A 21 -10.09 -24.03 38.66
N CYS A 22 -9.47 -23.04 39.31
CA CYS A 22 -8.36 -22.27 38.75
C CYS A 22 -7.15 -23.17 38.43
N PHE A 23 -6.79 -24.11 39.31
CA PHE A 23 -5.70 -25.04 39.08
C PHE A 23 -5.97 -25.95 37.86
N VAL A 24 -7.19 -26.50 37.74
CA VAL A 24 -7.60 -27.29 36.56
C VAL A 24 -7.57 -26.43 35.30
N HIS A 25 -8.10 -25.21 35.32
CA HIS A 25 -8.08 -24.30 34.16
C HIS A 25 -6.64 -23.98 33.73
N ILE A 26 -5.75 -23.68 34.67
CA ILE A 26 -4.33 -23.42 34.41
C ILE A 26 -3.65 -24.68 33.87
N SER A 27 -3.91 -25.87 34.41
CA SER A 27 -3.37 -27.13 33.90
C SER A 27 -3.83 -27.45 32.48
N VAL A 28 -5.12 -27.26 32.16
CA VAL A 28 -5.65 -27.44 30.79
C VAL A 28 -5.04 -26.42 29.82
N THR A 29 -4.93 -25.15 30.25
CA THR A 29 -4.29 -24.08 29.47
C THR A 29 -2.81 -24.39 29.20
N LEU A 30 -2.08 -24.85 30.22
CA LEU A 30 -0.68 -25.25 30.11
C LEU A 30 -0.51 -26.46 29.19
N LEU A 31 -1.36 -27.48 29.30
CA LEU A 31 -1.35 -28.64 28.40
C LEU A 31 -1.64 -28.26 26.95
N TYR A 32 -2.56 -27.31 26.71
CA TYR A 32 -2.82 -26.75 25.37
C TYR A 32 -1.60 -26.03 24.80
N TYR A 33 -0.94 -25.16 25.58
CA TYR A 33 0.28 -24.49 25.13
C TYR A 33 1.47 -25.44 24.97
N LEU A 34 1.65 -26.44 25.84
CA LEU A 34 2.70 -27.46 25.69
C LEU A 34 2.48 -28.31 24.43
N ARG A 35 1.25 -28.77 24.15
CA ARG A 35 0.90 -29.43 22.87
C ARG A 35 1.18 -28.54 21.65
N THR A 36 0.92 -27.24 21.77
CA THR A 36 1.15 -26.26 20.69
C THR A 36 2.64 -25.95 20.50
N LEU A 37 3.46 -26.03 21.55
CA LEU A 37 4.92 -25.91 21.48
C LEU A 37 5.57 -27.18 20.93
N ASP A 38 5.06 -28.36 21.28
CA ASP A 38 5.54 -29.67 20.80
C ASP A 38 5.31 -29.84 19.28
N LEU A 39 4.16 -29.39 18.77
CA LEU A 39 3.90 -29.21 17.34
C LEU A 39 4.93 -28.28 16.66
N ARG A 40 5.40 -27.25 17.37
CA ARG A 40 6.39 -26.28 16.86
C ARG A 40 7.82 -26.83 16.87
N GLY A 41 8.17 -27.65 17.86
CA GLY A 41 9.41 -28.43 17.89
C GLY A 41 9.46 -29.46 16.76
N SER A 42 8.38 -30.22 16.60
CA SER A 42 8.20 -31.20 15.50
C SER A 42 8.35 -30.56 14.11
N PHE A 43 7.92 -29.30 13.94
CA PHE A 43 8.10 -28.56 12.69
C PHE A 43 9.56 -28.15 12.43
N LEU A 44 10.31 -27.78 13.47
CA LEU A 44 11.74 -27.43 13.35
C LEU A 44 12.61 -28.68 13.09
N GLN A 45 12.34 -29.79 13.78
CA GLN A 45 13.00 -31.07 13.56
C GLN A 45 12.89 -31.52 12.09
N ASN A 46 11.69 -31.38 11.49
CA ASN A 46 11.43 -31.72 10.10
C ASN A 46 12.08 -30.76 9.07
N GLN A 47 12.56 -29.57 9.46
CA GLN A 47 13.38 -28.73 8.57
C GLN A 47 14.85 -29.14 8.61
N GLN A 48 15.38 -29.54 9.78
CA GLN A 48 16.77 -30.01 9.88
C GLN A 48 16.97 -31.43 9.32
N ALA A 49 15.94 -32.26 9.32
CA ALA A 49 15.98 -33.63 8.76
C ALA A 49 16.13 -33.69 7.22
N ASN A 50 16.13 -32.55 6.51
CA ASN A 50 16.09 -32.53 5.04
C ASN A 50 17.18 -31.62 4.41
N SER A 51 18.35 -31.57 5.04
CA SER A 51 19.56 -30.89 4.53
C SER A 51 20.67 -31.91 4.24
N PRO A 52 21.10 -32.11 2.98
CA PRO A 52 22.24 -32.97 2.67
C PRO A 52 23.56 -32.39 3.18
N SER A 53 24.34 -33.20 3.90
CA SER A 53 25.73 -32.88 4.30
C SER A 53 26.71 -33.33 3.20
N PRO A 54 27.89 -32.72 3.04
CA PRO A 54 28.71 -32.89 1.84
C PRO A 54 29.71 -34.07 1.91
N ASN A 55 30.27 -34.37 0.73
CA ASN A 55 31.43 -35.22 0.43
C ASN A 55 31.25 -36.74 0.50
N GLU A 56 31.15 -37.37 -0.67
CA GLU A 56 32.11 -38.42 -1.07
C GLU A 56 32.34 -38.37 -2.59
N ALA A 57 33.48 -38.85 -3.07
CA ALA A 57 33.96 -38.60 -4.44
C ALA A 57 34.02 -39.87 -5.32
N LYS A 58 33.72 -39.71 -6.61
CA LYS A 58 34.17 -40.59 -7.71
C LYS A 58 33.95 -39.97 -9.08
N GLU A 59 35.01 -39.97 -9.91
CA GLU A 59 34.89 -39.86 -11.37
C GLU A 59 34.32 -41.16 -11.97
N PRO A 60 33.97 -41.15 -13.26
CA PRO A 60 34.82 -41.94 -14.18
C PRO A 60 35.36 -41.15 -15.38
N ALA A 61 36.53 -41.57 -15.86
CA ALA A 61 37.32 -40.91 -16.89
C ALA A 61 36.83 -41.09 -18.34
N GLY A 62 37.33 -40.25 -19.26
CA GLY A 62 37.12 -40.37 -20.71
C GLY A 62 37.81 -39.27 -21.51
N VAL A 63 39.13 -39.37 -21.71
CA VAL A 63 39.99 -38.31 -22.31
C VAL A 63 40.58 -38.76 -23.66
N THR A 64 40.58 -37.87 -24.67
CA THR A 64 41.52 -37.70 -25.82
C THR A 64 40.85 -36.81 -26.90
N GLU A 65 41.52 -36.17 -27.87
CA GLU A 65 42.67 -35.22 -27.86
C GLU A 65 42.55 -34.40 -29.21
N ALA A 66 43.40 -33.48 -29.69
CA ALA A 66 44.77 -33.10 -29.33
C ALA A 66 45.15 -31.64 -29.70
N HIS A 67 46.32 -31.23 -29.19
CA HIS A 67 47.35 -30.40 -29.86
C HIS A 67 47.27 -28.85 -30.04
N ARG A 68 48.47 -28.25 -29.89
CA ARG A 68 48.83 -26.83 -30.10
C ARG A 68 49.06 -26.52 -31.59
N LEU A 69 48.90 -25.25 -32.01
CA LEU A 69 49.95 -24.47 -32.72
C LEU A 69 49.65 -22.95 -32.87
N ARG A 70 50.55 -22.20 -33.54
CA ARG A 70 50.66 -20.73 -33.57
C ARG A 70 50.23 -20.08 -34.91
N SER A 71 49.80 -18.81 -34.82
CA SER A 71 50.19 -17.67 -35.69
C SER A 71 49.86 -17.63 -37.19
N ALA A 72 48.90 -16.77 -37.55
CA ALA A 72 48.98 -15.79 -38.66
C ALA A 72 47.99 -14.64 -38.31
N LEU A 73 48.29 -13.33 -38.25
CA LEU A 73 49.42 -12.48 -38.65
C LEU A 73 49.41 -11.98 -40.12
N GLY A 74 48.91 -10.76 -40.30
CA GLY A 74 49.12 -9.87 -41.46
C GLY A 74 47.84 -9.42 -42.19
N SER A 75 47.76 -8.23 -42.80
CA SER A 75 48.60 -7.02 -42.73
C SER A 75 47.86 -5.83 -43.36
N ASN A 76 48.01 -4.61 -42.82
CA ASN A 76 48.51 -3.41 -43.54
C ASN A 76 48.51 -2.16 -42.65
N VAL A 77 49.30 -1.14 -43.05
CA VAL A 77 49.79 -0.05 -42.18
C VAL A 77 49.85 1.29 -42.94
N SER A 78 49.80 2.39 -42.17
CA SER A 78 50.25 3.78 -42.41
C SER A 78 49.14 4.85 -42.45
N GLY A 79 49.31 6.01 -41.81
CA GLY A 79 50.41 6.43 -40.93
C GLY A 79 50.22 7.83 -40.30
N GLU A 80 51.17 8.22 -39.43
CA GLU A 80 51.41 9.58 -38.88
C GLU A 80 50.33 10.22 -37.98
N ALA A 81 50.63 11.16 -37.05
CA ALA A 81 51.82 11.37 -36.21
C ALA A 81 51.52 12.37 -35.06
N GLY A 82 52.10 12.15 -33.87
CA GLY A 82 52.32 13.20 -32.85
C GLY A 82 51.21 13.46 -31.80
N GLY A 83 51.64 13.67 -30.55
CA GLY A 83 50.78 14.12 -29.43
C GLY A 83 50.62 13.08 -28.31
N GLY A 84 51.21 13.32 -27.14
CA GLY A 84 51.07 12.47 -25.95
C GLY A 84 51.49 13.17 -24.65
N LEU A 85 51.30 12.48 -23.52
CA LEU A 85 51.41 12.96 -22.12
C LEU A 85 50.26 13.88 -21.66
N GLU A 86 49.75 13.84 -20.42
CA GLU A 86 49.67 12.76 -19.40
C GLU A 86 48.52 13.10 -18.39
N PRO A 87 48.17 12.22 -17.41
CA PRO A 87 47.04 12.42 -16.48
C PRO A 87 47.14 13.58 -15.47
N CYS A 88 46.02 13.86 -14.79
CA CYS A 88 45.87 14.94 -13.80
C CYS A 88 46.65 14.69 -12.48
N PRO A 89 47.24 15.72 -11.85
CA PRO A 89 47.99 15.61 -10.60
C PRO A 89 47.13 15.69 -9.33
N GLU A 90 47.57 15.03 -8.25
CA GLU A 90 47.05 15.26 -6.90
C GLU A 90 47.82 16.37 -6.15
N ARG A 91 47.05 17.19 -5.41
CA ARG A 91 47.38 17.93 -4.18
C ARG A 91 48.78 18.53 -3.95
N SER A 92 48.77 19.83 -3.62
CA SER A 92 49.67 20.40 -2.59
C SER A 92 48.96 21.55 -1.84
N PRO A 93 49.46 21.98 -0.66
CA PRO A 93 48.60 22.48 0.43
C PRO A 93 48.68 24.00 0.66
N LEU A 94 47.84 24.52 1.57
CA LEU A 94 48.32 25.42 2.64
C LEU A 94 47.39 25.41 3.89
N LEU A 95 47.94 25.90 5.00
CA LEU A 95 47.57 25.70 6.41
C LEU A 95 46.20 26.28 6.87
N GLY A 96 45.67 25.69 7.94
CA GLY A 96 44.53 26.20 8.72
C GLY A 96 44.17 25.24 9.86
N GLU A 97 44.82 25.32 11.01
CA GLU A 97 44.65 24.37 12.12
C GLU A 97 43.36 24.58 12.92
N CYS A 98 42.75 23.48 13.38
CA CYS A 98 41.83 23.45 14.51
C CYS A 98 42.14 22.23 15.39
N ALA A 99 42.27 22.45 16.70
CA ALA A 99 42.80 21.47 17.63
C ALA A 99 41.80 20.33 17.97
N ARG A 100 42.35 19.18 18.38
CA ARG A 100 41.56 18.04 18.87
C ARG A 100 41.11 18.28 20.32
N SER A 101 39.84 18.00 20.61
CA SER A 101 39.35 17.66 21.94
C SER A 101 38.58 16.33 21.90
N GLY A 102 38.57 15.59 23.01
CA GLY A 102 38.21 14.16 23.06
C GLY A 102 36.71 13.85 23.03
N PRO A 103 36.34 12.55 23.05
CA PRO A 103 34.96 12.09 22.93
C PRO A 103 34.13 12.34 24.21
N VAL A 104 32.85 12.66 24.03
CA VAL A 104 31.85 12.80 25.11
C VAL A 104 30.62 11.93 24.77
N PRO A 105 29.99 11.22 25.73
CA PRO A 105 29.04 10.15 25.39
C PRO A 105 27.62 10.64 25.04
N CYS A 106 26.98 9.97 24.08
CA CYS A 106 25.56 10.20 23.76
C CYS A 106 24.64 9.73 24.90
N ARG A 107 23.78 10.62 25.43
CA ARG A 107 22.58 10.26 26.22
C ARG A 107 21.41 11.19 25.90
N SER A 108 20.21 10.60 25.89
CA SER A 108 18.87 11.21 25.78
C SER A 108 18.61 12.14 24.58
N VAL A 109 17.62 11.76 23.77
CA VAL A 109 17.16 12.55 22.61
C VAL A 109 16.15 13.62 23.05
N SER A 110 16.33 14.84 22.55
CA SER A 110 15.25 15.82 22.40
C SER A 110 15.47 16.55 21.09
N LEU A 111 14.63 16.26 20.09
CA LEU A 111 14.87 16.66 18.70
C LEU A 111 14.48 18.13 18.43
N LYS A 112 15.11 19.06 19.16
CA LYS A 112 15.14 20.46 18.72
C LYS A 112 16.09 20.56 17.53
N VAL A 113 15.55 20.89 16.36
CA VAL A 113 16.35 21.22 15.18
C VAL A 113 17.03 22.57 15.45
N CYS A 114 18.35 22.56 15.59
CA CYS A 114 19.13 23.79 15.59
C CYS A 114 19.19 24.35 14.17
N LEU A 115 18.51 25.47 13.91
CA LEU A 115 18.84 26.31 12.75
C LEU A 115 20.10 27.12 13.09
N CYS A 116 21.13 26.99 12.27
CA CYS A 116 22.29 27.87 12.33
C CYS A 116 21.91 29.20 11.65
N ALA A 117 21.49 30.18 12.45
CA ALA A 117 21.33 31.55 11.98
C ALA A 117 22.68 32.28 12.11
N SER A 118 23.32 32.61 10.98
CA SER A 118 24.35 33.65 10.95
C SER A 118 23.67 35.02 11.08
N TYR A 119 24.18 35.85 11.98
CA TYR A 119 23.76 37.24 12.12
C TYR A 119 24.37 38.11 10.99
N ASP A 120 23.96 39.38 10.93
CA ASP A 120 24.48 40.43 10.03
C ASP A 120 24.24 40.25 8.51
N ASP A 121 23.12 40.80 8.02
CA ASP A 121 23.17 42.03 7.23
C ASP A 121 21.86 42.84 7.42
N VAL A 122 21.92 44.17 7.37
CA VAL A 122 20.81 45.08 7.68
C VAL A 122 20.71 46.19 6.63
N ASN A 123 20.04 45.90 5.51
CA ASN A 123 19.52 46.93 4.59
C ASN A 123 18.30 46.41 3.81
N ALA A 124 17.10 46.78 4.26
CA ALA A 124 15.84 46.38 3.62
C ALA A 124 15.37 47.42 2.59
N GLY A 125 15.71 47.21 1.31
CA GLY A 125 15.02 47.84 0.19
C GLY A 125 13.79 47.02 -0.25
N PRO A 126 12.65 47.63 -0.62
CA PRO A 126 11.43 46.90 -0.95
C PRO A 126 11.47 46.28 -2.36
N SER A 127 12.21 45.18 -2.53
CA SER A 127 12.21 44.41 -3.77
C SER A 127 10.99 43.49 -3.85
N ALA A 128 10.01 43.84 -4.68
CA ALA A 128 8.91 42.95 -5.03
C ALA A 128 9.41 41.87 -6.00
N ALA A 129 9.38 40.60 -5.58
CA ALA A 129 9.87 39.47 -6.36
C ALA A 129 8.81 38.36 -6.52
N PHE A 130 7.66 38.69 -7.11
CA PHE A 130 6.78 37.67 -7.69
C PHE A 130 7.40 37.18 -9.00
N GLY A 131 8.18 36.09 -8.92
CA GLY A 131 8.63 35.28 -10.06
C GLY A 131 7.88 33.94 -10.08
N PRO A 132 7.67 33.32 -11.26
CA PRO A 132 6.92 32.08 -11.35
C PRO A 132 7.68 30.88 -10.78
N ALA A 133 6.92 29.89 -10.31
CA ALA A 133 7.44 28.56 -9.98
C ALA A 133 7.81 27.81 -11.27
N ASP A 134 9.02 28.07 -11.79
CA ASP A 134 9.51 27.53 -13.07
C ASP A 134 10.13 26.12 -12.94
N SER A 135 10.34 25.65 -11.70
CA SER A 135 10.83 24.30 -11.41
C SER A 135 9.69 23.31 -11.17
N SER A 136 9.78 22.13 -11.79
CA SER A 136 8.93 20.98 -11.46
C SER A 136 9.25 20.45 -10.06
N CYS A 137 8.24 20.11 -9.26
CA CYS A 137 8.46 19.62 -7.90
C CYS A 137 9.27 18.31 -7.85
N HIS A 138 10.26 18.26 -6.96
CA HIS A 138 10.97 17.03 -6.62
C HIS A 138 10.38 16.42 -5.33
N PRO A 139 9.98 15.13 -5.32
CA PRO A 139 9.55 14.44 -4.10
C PRO A 139 10.65 14.38 -3.05
N THR A 140 10.27 14.50 -1.79
CA THR A 140 11.16 14.31 -0.62
C THR A 140 10.69 13.15 0.27
N PRO A 141 10.63 11.91 -0.26
CA PRO A 141 10.21 10.74 0.51
C PRO A 141 11.22 10.41 1.62
N LEU A 142 10.71 9.98 2.78
CA LEU A 142 11.52 9.49 3.89
C LEU A 142 11.87 8.00 3.75
N GLY A 143 11.17 7.27 2.88
CA GLY A 143 11.31 5.82 2.73
C GLY A 143 10.37 5.06 3.66
N PRO A 144 10.83 3.96 4.29
CA PRO A 144 9.99 3.10 5.14
C PRO A 144 9.39 3.85 6.35
N LEU A 145 8.10 3.62 6.61
CA LEU A 145 7.33 4.26 7.68
C LEU A 145 6.81 3.23 8.70
N ARG A 146 6.86 3.60 10.00
CA ARG A 146 6.27 2.81 11.08
C ARG A 146 4.78 3.12 11.23
N ILE A 147 3.96 2.29 10.60
CA ILE A 147 2.48 2.39 10.64
C ILE A 147 1.93 1.56 11.81
N GLU A 148 1.16 2.17 12.71
CA GLU A 148 0.57 1.53 13.90
C GLU A 148 -0.86 2.03 14.18
N PHE A 149 -1.68 1.18 14.80
CA PHE A 149 -3.12 1.44 15.01
C PHE A 149 -3.55 1.29 16.49
N SER A 150 -2.59 1.31 17.42
CA SER A 150 -2.84 1.14 18.87
C SER A 150 -3.32 2.41 19.56
N ASN A 151 -3.04 3.57 18.99
CA ASN A 151 -3.27 4.87 19.60
C ASN A 151 -4.43 5.56 18.87
N PRO A 152 -5.45 6.09 19.58
CA PRO A 152 -6.57 6.78 18.93
C PRO A 152 -6.12 8.08 18.29
N VAL A 153 -6.70 8.41 17.13
CA VAL A 153 -6.40 9.63 16.35
C VAL A 153 -7.56 10.63 16.48
N SER A 154 -7.23 11.87 16.84
CA SER A 154 -8.16 13.01 16.75
C SER A 154 -8.01 13.72 15.41
N LEU A 155 -9.12 14.09 14.77
CA LEU A 155 -9.09 14.90 13.55
C LEU A 155 -8.53 16.31 13.81
N ASP A 156 -8.68 16.85 15.02
CA ASP A 156 -8.14 18.17 15.37
C ASP A 156 -6.60 18.17 15.42
N LEU A 157 -6.01 17.05 15.87
CA LEU A 157 -4.56 16.84 15.76
C LEU A 157 -4.14 16.84 14.29
N VAL A 158 -4.80 16.03 13.44
CA VAL A 158 -4.50 15.93 12.01
C VAL A 158 -4.64 17.30 11.30
N ARG A 159 -5.66 18.09 11.65
CA ARG A 159 -5.83 19.47 11.16
C ARG A 159 -4.67 20.37 11.58
N SER A 160 -4.27 20.33 12.86
CA SER A 160 -3.17 21.15 13.40
C SER A 160 -1.79 20.79 12.85
N GLU A 161 -1.54 19.51 12.54
CA GLU A 161 -0.28 19.01 11.97
C GLU A 161 -0.19 19.24 10.44
N ASN A 162 -1.30 19.56 9.78
CA ASN A 162 -1.37 19.76 8.33
C ASN A 162 -1.93 21.15 7.94
N PRO A 163 -1.33 22.27 8.43
CA PRO A 163 -1.86 23.63 8.24
C PRO A 163 -1.79 24.16 6.80
N ARG A 164 -1.17 23.42 5.87
CA ARG A 164 -1.14 23.72 4.43
C ARG A 164 -2.30 23.08 3.65
N LEU A 165 -3.20 22.38 4.33
CA LEU A 165 -4.47 21.92 3.74
C LEU A 165 -5.44 23.10 3.57
N SER A 166 -6.33 22.95 2.60
CA SER A 166 -7.42 23.87 2.30
C SER A 166 -8.74 23.10 2.15
N SER A 167 -9.86 23.81 2.28
CA SER A 167 -11.20 23.20 2.41
C SER A 167 -11.50 22.16 1.32
N GLY A 168 -12.10 21.05 1.73
CA GLY A 168 -12.34 19.86 0.92
C GLY A 168 -11.18 18.86 0.90
N GLY A 169 -10.17 19.00 1.76
CA GLY A 169 -8.98 18.13 1.77
C GLY A 169 -8.02 18.41 0.63
N ARG A 170 -7.91 19.68 0.22
CA ARG A 170 -7.11 20.12 -0.92
C ARG A 170 -5.71 20.55 -0.49
N TYR A 171 -4.69 20.08 -1.22
CA TYR A 171 -3.30 20.58 -1.12
C TYR A 171 -2.73 20.80 -2.51
N LYS A 172 -1.87 21.81 -2.63
CA LYS A 172 -1.03 22.07 -3.80
C LYS A 172 0.28 22.70 -3.30
N PRO A 173 1.45 22.27 -3.81
CA PRO A 173 2.72 22.98 -3.60
C PRO A 173 2.62 24.44 -4.06
N THR A 174 3.24 25.36 -3.33
CA THR A 174 3.20 26.81 -3.60
C THR A 174 4.48 27.33 -4.24
N ASP A 175 5.51 26.49 -4.23
CA ASP A 175 6.92 26.74 -4.50
C ASP A 175 7.44 26.06 -5.78
N CYS A 176 6.67 25.12 -6.34
CA CYS A 176 7.04 24.34 -7.52
C CYS A 176 5.80 23.83 -8.28
N ILE A 177 5.96 23.41 -9.54
CA ILE A 177 4.88 22.80 -10.33
C ILE A 177 4.64 21.36 -9.88
N ALA A 178 3.46 21.10 -9.32
CA ALA A 178 3.04 19.79 -8.81
C ALA A 178 3.15 18.66 -9.86
N LEU A 179 3.51 17.46 -9.42
CA LEU A 179 3.80 16.34 -10.32
C LEU A 179 2.61 15.79 -11.10
N GLN A 180 1.39 15.91 -10.54
CA GLN A 180 0.13 15.49 -11.16
C GLN A 180 -1.06 16.06 -10.38
N LYS A 181 -2.25 16.15 -11.00
CA LYS A 181 -3.50 16.49 -10.33
C LYS A 181 -4.26 15.21 -9.96
N VAL A 182 -4.28 14.87 -8.67
CA VAL A 182 -4.73 13.57 -8.16
C VAL A 182 -6.03 13.66 -7.33
N ALA A 183 -7.09 13.04 -7.80
CA ALA A 183 -8.26 12.76 -6.98
C ALA A 183 -8.04 11.48 -6.16
N MET A 184 -8.00 11.60 -4.84
CA MET A 184 -7.96 10.49 -3.89
C MET A 184 -9.39 10.06 -3.56
N ILE A 185 -9.86 8.95 -4.15
CA ILE A 185 -11.23 8.45 -4.01
C ILE A 185 -11.28 7.28 -3.04
N ILE A 186 -12.12 7.40 -2.01
CA ILE A 186 -12.28 6.40 -0.96
C ILE A 186 -13.75 5.95 -0.90
N PRO A 187 -14.08 4.67 -1.18
CA PRO A 187 -15.43 4.14 -1.04
C PRO A 187 -15.69 3.85 0.45
N PHE A 188 -16.82 4.33 0.97
CA PHE A 188 -16.99 4.45 2.43
C PHE A 188 -18.42 4.16 2.90
N ARG A 189 -18.54 3.56 4.09
CA ARG A 189 -19.74 3.57 4.96
C ARG A 189 -19.33 3.13 6.36
N ASN A 190 -19.69 3.89 7.39
CA ASN A 190 -19.52 3.53 8.82
C ASN A 190 -18.09 3.10 9.23
N ARG A 191 -17.06 3.77 8.69
CA ARG A 191 -15.62 3.46 8.93
C ARG A 191 -14.82 4.65 9.48
N ASP A 192 -15.44 5.54 10.24
CA ASP A 192 -14.88 6.84 10.59
C ASP A 192 -13.59 6.75 11.45
N GLU A 193 -13.41 5.68 12.26
CA GLU A 193 -12.13 5.38 12.94
C GLU A 193 -11.01 4.95 11.97
N HIS A 194 -11.32 4.23 10.89
CA HIS A 194 -10.34 3.89 9.86
C HIS A 194 -9.95 5.15 9.08
N LEU A 195 -10.93 6.00 8.77
CA LEU A 195 -10.71 7.27 8.07
C LEU A 195 -9.79 8.21 8.86
N LYS A 196 -9.93 8.30 10.19
CA LYS A 196 -9.00 9.04 11.05
C LYS A 196 -7.55 8.60 10.85
N PHE A 197 -7.27 7.29 10.91
CA PHE A 197 -5.92 6.76 10.64
C PHE A 197 -5.47 7.01 9.20
N TRP A 198 -6.37 6.87 8.21
CA TRP A 198 -6.06 7.14 6.81
C TRP A 198 -5.62 8.59 6.59
N LEU A 199 -6.38 9.56 7.09
CA LEU A 199 -6.07 10.99 6.96
C LEU A 199 -4.74 11.33 7.67
N TYR A 200 -4.55 10.84 8.90
CA TYR A 200 -3.32 11.03 9.68
C TYR A 200 -2.06 10.54 8.94
N TYR A 201 -2.11 9.34 8.35
CA TYR A 201 -0.95 8.80 7.65
C TYR A 201 -0.78 9.36 6.23
N LEU A 202 -1.86 9.55 5.45
CA LEU A 202 -1.74 9.90 4.04
C LEU A 202 -1.53 11.41 3.80
N HIS A 203 -2.08 12.33 4.61
CA HIS A 203 -1.87 13.77 4.35
C HIS A 203 -0.38 14.19 4.38
N PRO A 204 0.46 13.74 5.33
CA PRO A 204 1.89 14.03 5.31
C PRO A 204 2.63 13.34 4.15
N ILE A 205 2.20 12.12 3.77
CA ILE A 205 2.79 11.34 2.66
C ILE A 205 2.53 12.05 1.32
N LEU A 206 1.27 12.37 1.02
CA LEU A 206 0.86 13.01 -0.24
C LEU A 206 1.48 14.41 -0.40
N GLN A 207 1.72 15.12 0.71
CA GLN A 207 2.47 16.38 0.71
C GLN A 207 3.95 16.20 0.35
N ARG A 208 4.67 15.22 0.95
CA ARG A 208 6.07 14.92 0.59
C ARG A 208 6.22 14.40 -0.85
N GLN A 209 5.15 13.85 -1.40
CA GLN A 209 5.06 13.43 -2.80
C GLN A 209 4.75 14.58 -3.78
N GLN A 210 4.54 15.81 -3.30
CA GLN A 210 4.37 17.04 -4.08
C GLN A 210 3.30 16.94 -5.19
N LEU A 211 2.12 16.46 -4.79
CA LEU A 211 0.93 16.31 -5.63
C LEU A 211 -0.02 17.50 -5.46
N ASP A 212 -0.73 17.90 -6.52
CA ASP A 212 -1.94 18.74 -6.40
C ASP A 212 -3.10 17.77 -6.19
N TYR A 213 -3.64 17.67 -4.97
CA TYR A 213 -4.57 16.59 -4.62
C TYR A 213 -5.83 17.08 -3.90
N GLY A 214 -6.85 16.22 -3.91
CA GLY A 214 -8.07 16.35 -3.11
C GLY A 214 -8.58 14.99 -2.63
N VAL A 215 -9.09 14.94 -1.39
CA VAL A 215 -9.58 13.71 -0.75
C VAL A 215 -11.11 13.65 -0.80
N TYR A 216 -11.65 12.61 -1.43
CA TYR A 216 -13.08 12.41 -1.69
C TYR A 216 -13.58 11.12 -1.03
N ILE A 217 -14.35 11.27 0.04
CA ILE A 217 -14.96 10.18 0.81
C ILE A 217 -16.37 9.93 0.27
N ILE A 218 -16.55 8.88 -0.53
CA ILE A 218 -17.82 8.57 -1.17
C ILE A 218 -18.62 7.64 -0.26
N ASN A 219 -19.49 8.26 0.54
CA ASN A 219 -20.25 7.63 1.61
C ASN A 219 -21.57 7.04 1.06
N GLN A 220 -21.71 5.71 1.10
CA GLN A 220 -22.96 5.05 0.72
C GLN A 220 -24.03 5.30 1.80
N GLY A 221 -25.13 5.93 1.41
CA GLY A 221 -26.32 6.06 2.24
C GLY A 221 -27.16 4.78 2.26
N GLY A 222 -27.95 4.61 3.34
CA GLY A 222 -28.88 3.50 3.51
C GLY A 222 -28.22 2.16 3.86
N GLU A 223 -29.08 1.15 4.08
CA GLU A 223 -28.72 -0.14 4.67
C GLU A 223 -28.46 -1.26 3.64
N GLU A 224 -28.54 -0.94 2.34
CA GLU A 224 -28.36 -1.89 1.24
C GLU A 224 -26.95 -2.50 1.20
N ALA A 225 -26.75 -3.58 0.43
CA ALA A 225 -25.43 -4.16 0.22
C ALA A 225 -24.40 -3.11 -0.25
N PHE A 226 -23.16 -3.21 0.23
CA PHE A 226 -22.10 -2.27 -0.14
C PHE A 226 -21.69 -2.45 -1.60
N ASN A 227 -21.57 -1.36 -2.35
CA ASN A 227 -21.21 -1.40 -3.78
C ASN A 227 -19.93 -0.60 -4.04
N ARG A 228 -18.79 -1.23 -3.74
CA ARG A 228 -17.47 -0.63 -3.81
C ARG A 228 -17.18 0.00 -5.18
N ALA A 229 -17.32 -0.75 -6.27
CA ALA A 229 -16.99 -0.28 -7.62
C ALA A 229 -17.87 0.91 -8.08
N LYS A 230 -19.16 0.88 -7.77
CA LYS A 230 -20.07 2.00 -8.07
C LYS A 230 -19.71 3.28 -7.30
N LEU A 231 -19.30 3.17 -6.03
CA LEU A 231 -18.83 4.34 -5.26
C LEU A 231 -17.53 4.94 -5.85
N LEU A 232 -16.63 4.10 -6.38
CA LEU A 232 -15.43 4.58 -7.07
C LEU A 232 -15.77 5.31 -8.39
N ASN A 233 -16.74 4.80 -9.17
CA ASN A 233 -17.29 5.50 -10.35
C ASN A 233 -17.91 6.87 -9.99
N ILE A 234 -18.67 6.93 -8.89
CA ILE A 234 -19.24 8.19 -8.38
C ILE A 234 -18.14 9.17 -7.99
N GLY A 235 -17.11 8.71 -7.27
CA GLY A 235 -15.99 9.58 -6.88
C GLY A 235 -15.24 10.17 -8.06
N TYR A 236 -15.06 9.40 -9.15
CA TYR A 236 -14.51 9.91 -10.41
C TYR A 236 -15.40 11.01 -11.01
N ALA A 237 -16.72 10.78 -11.05
CA ALA A 237 -17.68 11.69 -11.65
C ALA A 237 -17.86 12.99 -10.84
N GLU A 238 -17.85 12.92 -9.51
CA GLU A 238 -17.99 14.11 -8.64
C GLU A 238 -16.69 14.91 -8.52
N ALA A 239 -15.53 14.27 -8.38
CA ALA A 239 -14.25 14.98 -8.27
C ALA A 239 -13.97 15.84 -9.51
N LEU A 240 -14.39 15.39 -10.69
CA LEU A 240 -14.29 16.12 -11.96
C LEU A 240 -15.22 17.34 -12.10
N LYS A 241 -16.18 17.54 -11.18
CA LYS A 241 -16.97 18.78 -11.10
C LYS A 241 -16.28 19.86 -10.27
N GLU A 242 -15.42 19.45 -9.34
CA GLU A 242 -14.69 20.33 -8.41
C GLU A 242 -13.35 20.80 -8.98
N TYR A 243 -12.64 19.95 -9.74
CA TYR A 243 -11.34 20.29 -10.33
C TYR A 243 -10.98 19.41 -11.53
N ASP A 244 -10.08 19.89 -12.38
CA ASP A 244 -9.73 19.27 -13.66
C ASP A 244 -8.68 18.14 -13.54
N TYR A 245 -8.89 17.23 -12.58
CA TYR A 245 -7.99 16.11 -12.29
C TYR A 245 -7.68 15.25 -13.53
N ASP A 246 -6.40 14.89 -13.69
CA ASP A 246 -5.92 14.00 -14.74
C ASP A 246 -5.61 12.58 -14.23
N CYS A 247 -5.47 12.42 -12.92
CA CYS A 247 -5.21 11.15 -12.24
C CYS A 247 -6.23 10.86 -11.12
N PHE A 248 -6.57 9.58 -10.98
CA PHE A 248 -7.50 9.07 -9.98
C PHE A 248 -6.82 7.92 -9.24
N VAL A 249 -6.75 8.02 -7.91
CA VAL A 249 -6.29 6.93 -7.04
C VAL A 249 -7.50 6.43 -6.27
N PHE A 250 -7.80 5.14 -6.41
CA PHE A 250 -8.88 4.45 -5.73
C PHE A 250 -8.27 3.70 -4.56
N SER A 251 -8.62 4.08 -3.32
CA SER A 251 -8.04 3.52 -2.09
C SER A 251 -9.14 2.98 -1.19
N ASP A 252 -9.00 1.73 -0.77
CA ASP A 252 -9.73 1.25 0.41
C ASP A 252 -9.28 2.04 1.66
N VAL A 253 -10.20 2.31 2.57
CA VAL A 253 -9.98 3.17 3.77
C VAL A 253 -9.13 2.48 4.85
N ASP A 254 -8.98 1.16 4.78
CA ASP A 254 -8.24 0.33 5.73
C ASP A 254 -6.77 0.08 5.32
N LEU A 255 -6.32 0.53 4.15
CA LEU A 255 -4.97 0.25 3.64
C LEU A 255 -4.06 1.48 3.72
N ILE A 256 -3.00 1.36 4.51
CA ILE A 256 -1.99 2.41 4.70
C ILE A 256 -0.64 1.98 4.11
N PRO A 257 0.03 2.80 3.27
CA PRO A 257 1.34 2.46 2.72
C PRO A 257 2.43 2.50 3.81
N MET A 258 3.37 1.56 3.73
CA MET A 258 4.49 1.44 4.68
C MET A 258 5.79 2.06 4.15
N ASP A 259 5.75 2.73 2.99
CA ASP A 259 6.90 3.40 2.37
C ASP A 259 6.40 4.55 1.48
N ASP A 260 6.85 5.78 1.72
CA ASP A 260 6.37 6.95 0.95
C ASP A 260 7.08 7.14 -0.40
N ARG A 261 8.04 6.27 -0.75
CA ARG A 261 8.55 6.13 -2.13
C ARG A 261 7.52 5.47 -3.05
N ASN A 262 6.46 4.88 -2.50
CA ASN A 262 5.31 4.42 -3.28
C ASN A 262 4.43 5.62 -3.66
N THR A 263 4.74 6.31 -4.76
CA THR A 263 4.03 7.56 -5.14
C THR A 263 2.57 7.32 -5.53
N TYR A 264 1.64 7.99 -4.85
CA TYR A 264 0.19 7.94 -5.08
C TYR A 264 -0.21 8.82 -6.27
N LYS A 265 0.31 8.46 -7.45
CA LYS A 265 0.02 9.11 -8.73
C LYS A 265 -0.20 8.09 -9.84
N CYS A 266 -0.42 8.55 -11.06
CA CYS A 266 -0.68 7.73 -12.23
C CYS A 266 0.56 7.54 -13.09
N PHE A 267 0.53 6.51 -13.93
CA PHE A 267 1.64 6.06 -14.78
C PHE A 267 1.13 5.74 -16.19
N SER A 268 2.04 5.49 -17.14
CA SER A 268 1.69 5.13 -18.53
C SER A 268 0.79 3.90 -18.66
N GLN A 269 0.86 2.99 -17.69
CA GLN A 269 -0.01 1.84 -17.52
C GLN A 269 -0.74 1.92 -16.15
N PRO A 270 -1.97 1.39 -16.03
CA PRO A 270 -2.73 1.28 -14.78
C PRO A 270 -1.87 0.74 -13.63
N ARG A 271 -1.94 1.37 -12.46
CA ARG A 271 -1.02 1.11 -11.35
C ARG A 271 -1.75 0.35 -10.24
N HIS A 272 -1.21 -0.78 -9.80
CA HIS A 272 -1.57 -1.38 -8.52
C HIS A 272 -0.54 -0.95 -7.47
N LEU A 273 -0.98 -0.25 -6.42
CA LEU A 273 -0.12 0.36 -5.40
C LEU A 273 0.06 -0.57 -4.17
N SER A 274 -0.97 -1.33 -3.80
CA SER A 274 -0.99 -2.25 -2.64
C SER A 274 -0.48 -3.67 -2.93
N VAL A 275 0.68 -3.79 -3.57
CA VAL A 275 1.17 -5.10 -4.07
C VAL A 275 1.56 -6.11 -2.98
N SER A 276 1.83 -5.63 -1.77
CA SER A 276 2.42 -6.41 -0.67
C SER A 276 1.72 -6.08 0.65
N MET A 277 0.53 -6.65 0.86
CA MET A 277 -0.27 -6.42 2.07
C MET A 277 0.10 -7.37 3.21
N ASP A 278 0.14 -6.86 4.44
CA ASP A 278 0.39 -7.66 5.65
C ASP A 278 -0.64 -8.79 5.83
N LYS A 279 -1.92 -8.54 5.51
CA LYS A 279 -3.01 -9.54 5.54
C LYS A 279 -2.79 -10.75 4.62
N PHE A 280 -1.91 -10.63 3.63
CA PHE A 280 -1.51 -11.71 2.72
C PHE A 280 -0.06 -12.17 2.94
N GLY A 281 0.55 -11.81 4.09
CA GLY A 281 1.93 -12.18 4.42
C GLY A 281 2.97 -11.49 3.54
N PHE A 282 2.71 -10.24 3.13
CA PHE A 282 3.55 -9.43 2.24
C PHE A 282 3.82 -10.10 0.88
N LYS A 283 2.79 -10.77 0.34
CA LYS A 283 2.83 -11.43 -0.97
C LYS A 283 1.57 -11.07 -1.77
N LEU A 284 1.74 -10.87 -3.07
CA LEU A 284 0.62 -10.68 -4.01
C LEU A 284 -0.25 -11.97 -4.02
N PRO A 285 -1.59 -11.90 -3.95
CA PRO A 285 -2.44 -13.09 -3.94
C PRO A 285 -2.31 -13.96 -5.20
N TYR A 286 -2.35 -13.31 -6.37
CA TYR A 286 -2.16 -13.87 -7.71
C TYR A 286 -1.81 -12.73 -8.70
N ASN A 287 -1.22 -13.05 -9.85
CA ASN A 287 -0.62 -12.04 -10.75
C ASN A 287 -1.62 -11.02 -11.32
N GLN A 288 -2.89 -11.39 -11.43
CA GLN A 288 -3.99 -10.56 -11.92
C GLN A 288 -4.56 -9.59 -10.85
N TYR A 289 -4.20 -9.77 -9.57
CA TYR A 289 -4.84 -9.05 -8.47
C TYR A 289 -4.69 -7.52 -8.56
N PHE A 290 -5.80 -6.79 -8.45
CA PHE A 290 -5.89 -5.33 -8.62
C PHE A 290 -6.72 -4.61 -7.53
N GLY A 291 -7.20 -5.34 -6.51
CA GLY A 291 -7.95 -4.78 -5.38
C GLY A 291 -7.06 -4.02 -4.38
N GLY A 292 -7.67 -3.38 -3.38
CA GLY A 292 -6.98 -2.57 -2.38
C GLY A 292 -6.79 -1.12 -2.82
N VAL A 293 -5.59 -0.78 -3.26
CA VAL A 293 -5.21 0.57 -3.72
C VAL A 293 -4.64 0.52 -5.13
N SER A 294 -5.26 1.26 -6.06
CA SER A 294 -4.85 1.35 -7.46
C SER A 294 -4.99 2.78 -7.99
N SER A 295 -4.34 3.09 -9.13
CA SER A 295 -4.50 4.39 -9.79
C SER A 295 -4.57 4.27 -11.32
N MET A 296 -5.33 5.19 -11.91
CA MET A 296 -5.58 5.25 -13.36
C MET A 296 -5.70 6.70 -13.81
N SER A 297 -5.11 7.02 -14.97
CA SER A 297 -5.33 8.32 -15.60
C SER A 297 -6.75 8.46 -16.12
N LYS A 298 -7.22 9.70 -16.29
CA LYS A 298 -8.52 10.03 -16.90
C LYS A 298 -8.78 9.25 -18.19
N GLN A 299 -7.75 9.14 -19.04
CA GLN A 299 -7.79 8.40 -20.30
C GLN A 299 -7.91 6.89 -20.10
N GLN A 300 -7.10 6.29 -19.20
CA GLN A 300 -7.15 4.85 -18.91
C GLN A 300 -8.51 4.43 -18.36
N PHE A 301 -9.11 5.26 -17.49
CA PHE A 301 -10.41 5.01 -16.87
C PHE A 301 -11.55 5.10 -17.88
N LEU A 302 -11.57 6.13 -18.72
CA LEU A 302 -12.55 6.25 -19.81
C LEU A 302 -12.40 5.11 -20.84
N LYS A 303 -11.18 4.66 -21.15
CA LYS A 303 -10.93 3.56 -22.10
C LYS A 303 -11.62 2.26 -21.69
N ILE A 304 -11.81 2.00 -20.39
CA ILE A 304 -12.52 0.81 -19.88
C ILE A 304 -14.00 1.05 -19.56
N ASN A 305 -14.54 2.24 -19.86
CA ASN A 305 -15.87 2.68 -19.39
C ASN A 305 -15.98 2.68 -17.84
N GLY A 306 -14.88 2.97 -17.14
CA GLY A 306 -14.78 2.83 -15.68
C GLY A 306 -15.02 1.39 -15.18
N PHE A 307 -15.47 1.29 -13.93
CA PHE A 307 -15.65 0.03 -13.20
C PHE A 307 -17.10 -0.47 -13.30
N PRO A 308 -17.39 -1.75 -13.01
CA PRO A 308 -18.78 -2.23 -13.02
C PRO A 308 -19.62 -1.62 -11.89
N ASN A 309 -20.95 -1.56 -12.07
CA ASN A 309 -21.91 -1.06 -11.08
C ASN A 309 -22.79 -2.17 -10.48
N ASP A 310 -22.73 -3.40 -10.98
CA ASP A 310 -23.60 -4.53 -10.58
C ASP A 310 -22.99 -5.46 -9.51
N TYR A 311 -21.78 -5.16 -9.01
CA TYR A 311 -21.12 -5.92 -7.95
C TYR A 311 -21.55 -5.43 -6.56
N TRP A 312 -22.61 -6.05 -6.04
CA TRP A 312 -23.13 -5.81 -4.69
C TRP A 312 -22.56 -6.83 -3.69
N GLY A 313 -22.05 -6.34 -2.55
CA GLY A 313 -21.36 -7.17 -1.56
C GLY A 313 -19.88 -7.42 -1.90
N TRP A 314 -19.21 -8.26 -1.11
CA TRP A 314 -17.76 -8.40 -1.18
C TRP A 314 -17.26 -9.29 -2.32
N GLY A 315 -16.56 -8.66 -3.27
CA GLY A 315 -15.45 -9.24 -4.03
C GLY A 315 -15.78 -9.73 -5.45
N GLY A 316 -14.76 -9.67 -6.31
CA GLY A 316 -14.83 -10.07 -7.73
C GLY A 316 -14.92 -8.88 -8.69
N GLU A 317 -15.17 -7.68 -8.18
CA GLU A 317 -15.17 -6.44 -8.96
C GLU A 317 -13.75 -6.02 -9.33
N ASP A 318 -12.75 -6.37 -8.51
CA ASP A 318 -11.34 -6.16 -8.79
C ASP A 318 -10.79 -7.08 -9.89
N ASP A 319 -11.24 -8.33 -9.94
CA ASP A 319 -10.99 -9.26 -11.06
C ASP A 319 -11.68 -8.77 -12.36
N ASP A 320 -12.90 -8.21 -12.28
CA ASP A 320 -13.59 -7.59 -13.44
C ASP A 320 -12.80 -6.40 -13.99
N ILE A 321 -12.38 -5.49 -13.11
CA ILE A 321 -11.55 -4.33 -13.48
C ILE A 321 -10.25 -4.79 -14.15
N PHE A 322 -9.56 -5.81 -13.63
CA PHE A 322 -8.39 -6.39 -14.29
C PHE A 322 -8.71 -6.94 -15.70
N ASN A 323 -9.84 -7.62 -15.86
CA ASN A 323 -10.28 -8.13 -17.15
C ASN A 323 -10.58 -6.99 -18.14
N ARG A 324 -11.22 -5.89 -17.69
CA ARG A 324 -11.46 -4.67 -18.50
C ARG A 324 -10.16 -3.99 -18.94
N LEU A 325 -9.18 -3.89 -18.05
CA LEU A 325 -7.86 -3.34 -18.37
C LEU A 325 -7.17 -4.18 -19.45
N SER A 326 -7.17 -5.50 -19.27
CA SER A 326 -6.56 -6.48 -20.18
C SER A 326 -7.22 -6.47 -21.56
N SER A 327 -8.56 -6.42 -21.64
CA SER A 327 -9.29 -6.39 -22.92
C SER A 327 -9.08 -5.10 -23.72
N ARG A 328 -8.60 -4.03 -23.08
CA ARG A 328 -8.17 -2.77 -23.71
C ARG A 328 -6.65 -2.69 -23.94
N GLY A 329 -5.94 -3.82 -23.85
CA GLY A 329 -4.50 -3.91 -24.12
C GLY A 329 -3.62 -3.17 -23.13
N MET A 330 -4.08 -3.00 -21.88
CA MET A 330 -3.30 -2.37 -20.81
C MET A 330 -2.73 -3.44 -19.87
N SER A 331 -1.50 -3.23 -19.40
CA SER A 331 -0.83 -4.08 -18.42
C SER A 331 -0.83 -3.42 -17.04
N ILE A 332 -0.48 -4.17 -15.99
CA ILE A 332 -0.50 -3.64 -14.62
C ILE A 332 0.90 -3.20 -14.18
N SER A 333 1.09 -1.89 -14.07
CA SER A 333 2.27 -1.28 -13.45
C SER A 333 2.25 -1.51 -11.93
N ARG A 334 3.42 -1.82 -11.35
CA ARG A 334 3.57 -2.12 -9.90
C ARG A 334 4.88 -1.54 -9.34
N PRO A 335 4.92 -1.08 -8.07
CA PRO A 335 6.16 -0.88 -7.33
C PRO A 335 6.86 -2.22 -7.04
N SER A 336 8.08 -2.18 -6.50
CA SER A 336 8.71 -3.38 -5.93
C SER A 336 7.89 -3.91 -4.74
N GLY A 337 8.02 -5.20 -4.42
CA GLY A 337 7.35 -5.82 -3.25
C GLY A 337 7.81 -5.28 -1.89
N GLU A 338 8.85 -4.44 -1.88
CA GLU A 338 9.36 -3.75 -0.70
C GLU A 338 8.73 -2.38 -0.51
N ILE A 339 8.70 -1.56 -1.58
CA ILE A 339 8.12 -0.21 -1.57
C ILE A 339 6.59 -0.29 -1.57
N GLY A 340 6.00 -1.26 -2.29
CA GLY A 340 4.56 -1.48 -2.33
C GLY A 340 3.98 -2.20 -1.11
N LYS A 341 4.63 -2.11 0.06
CA LYS A 341 4.14 -2.66 1.32
C LYS A 341 2.99 -1.83 1.87
N CYS A 342 1.93 -2.49 2.32
CA CYS A 342 0.77 -1.85 2.95
C CYS A 342 0.35 -2.62 4.21
N ARG A 343 -0.10 -1.88 5.23
CA ARG A 343 -0.64 -2.43 6.48
C ARG A 343 -2.16 -2.24 6.51
N MET A 344 -2.89 -3.31 6.82
CA MET A 344 -4.35 -3.28 6.94
C MET A 344 -4.79 -2.92 8.37
N ILE A 345 -5.68 -1.94 8.50
CA ILE A 345 -6.44 -1.69 9.74
C ILE A 345 -7.40 -2.87 9.93
N ARG A 346 -7.12 -3.70 10.93
CA ARG A 346 -7.88 -4.96 11.16
C ARG A 346 -9.30 -4.69 11.61
N HIS A 347 -10.24 -5.49 11.10
CA HIS A 347 -11.66 -5.40 11.43
C HIS A 347 -12.38 -6.73 11.18
N ASP A 348 -13.54 -6.91 11.81
CA ASP A 348 -14.52 -7.95 11.45
C ASP A 348 -15.31 -7.56 10.19
N ARG A 349 -15.99 -8.52 9.55
CA ARG A 349 -16.81 -8.22 8.35
C ARG A 349 -18.05 -7.40 8.71
N ASP A 350 -18.37 -6.42 7.87
CA ASP A 350 -19.62 -5.67 8.00
C ASP A 350 -20.81 -6.51 7.54
N LYS A 351 -21.91 -6.48 8.30
CA LYS A 351 -23.17 -7.21 7.98
C LYS A 351 -23.81 -6.85 6.63
N GLN A 352 -23.37 -5.74 6.02
CA GLN A 352 -23.83 -5.23 4.72
C GLN A 352 -22.75 -5.37 3.63
N ASN A 353 -21.68 -6.11 3.91
CA ASN A 353 -20.58 -6.42 3.01
C ASN A 353 -20.31 -7.94 2.99
N GLU A 354 -21.40 -8.71 3.05
CA GLU A 354 -21.37 -10.17 2.89
C GLU A 354 -20.82 -10.56 1.51
N PRO A 355 -20.25 -11.76 1.33
CA PRO A 355 -19.72 -12.21 0.04
C PRO A 355 -20.79 -12.09 -1.05
N ASN A 356 -20.45 -11.43 -2.16
CA ASN A 356 -21.34 -11.31 -3.31
C ASN A 356 -21.82 -12.72 -3.73
N PRO A 357 -23.13 -13.02 -3.77
CA PRO A 357 -23.62 -14.38 -4.03
C PRO A 357 -23.24 -14.87 -5.44
N GLN A 358 -23.13 -13.95 -6.40
CA GLN A 358 -22.69 -14.26 -7.76
C GLN A 358 -21.16 -14.43 -7.91
N ARG A 359 -20.40 -14.28 -6.83
CA ARG A 359 -18.92 -14.35 -6.86
C ARG A 359 -18.41 -15.71 -7.34
N TYR A 360 -19.15 -16.77 -7.06
CA TYR A 360 -18.85 -18.14 -7.53
C TYR A 360 -19.55 -18.50 -8.85
N ALA A 361 -20.24 -17.58 -9.51
CA ALA A 361 -21.07 -17.84 -10.70
C ALA A 361 -20.28 -18.08 -12.01
N VAL A 362 -19.04 -18.60 -11.92
CA VAL A 362 -18.33 -19.18 -13.06
C VAL A 362 -17.74 -20.53 -12.67
N LEU A 363 -18.40 -21.59 -13.10
CA LEU A 363 -17.85 -22.93 -13.24
C LEU A 363 -18.37 -23.55 -14.53
N VAL A 364 -17.55 -24.39 -15.17
CA VAL A 364 -17.81 -25.09 -16.44
C VAL A 364 -17.90 -24.19 -17.69
N ALA A 365 -16.73 -23.84 -18.23
CA ALA A 365 -16.56 -23.54 -19.67
C ALA A 365 -15.14 -23.90 -20.15
N THR A 366 -14.10 -23.41 -19.47
CA THR A 366 -12.71 -23.46 -19.97
C THR A 366 -11.66 -23.83 -18.90
N LEU A 367 -11.95 -24.83 -18.06
CA LEU A 367 -10.93 -25.45 -17.20
C LEU A 367 -9.95 -26.34 -18.00
N ARG A 368 -9.09 -25.70 -18.81
CA ARG A 368 -7.76 -26.23 -19.12
C ARG A 368 -6.77 -25.61 -18.13
N PRO A 369 -6.39 -26.28 -17.04
CA PRO A 369 -5.36 -25.75 -16.14
C PRO A 369 -4.04 -25.60 -16.91
N SER A 370 -3.40 -24.44 -16.79
CA SER A 370 -2.07 -24.22 -17.37
C SER A 370 -1.06 -25.12 -16.63
N PRO A 371 -0.28 -25.97 -17.33
CA PRO A 371 0.57 -27.00 -16.71
C PRO A 371 1.89 -26.45 -16.16
N SER A 372 1.84 -25.40 -15.33
CA SER A 372 3.01 -24.76 -14.74
C SER A 372 2.70 -23.94 -13.48
N GLU A 373 2.24 -24.57 -12.39
CA GLU A 373 2.28 -24.00 -11.02
C GLU A 373 1.89 -25.03 -9.92
N THR A 374 2.53 -26.19 -9.92
CA THR A 374 2.27 -27.27 -8.93
C THR A 374 3.20 -27.19 -7.72
N GLY A 375 2.73 -26.58 -6.64
CA GLY A 375 3.31 -26.68 -5.30
C GLY A 375 2.21 -26.97 -4.27
N PRO A 376 2.37 -27.97 -3.38
CA PRO A 376 1.35 -28.32 -2.40
C PRO A 376 1.26 -27.30 -1.25
N ASN A 377 0.13 -27.33 -0.53
CA ASN A 377 -0.06 -26.68 0.78
C ASN A 377 0.13 -25.15 0.84
N LYS A 378 -0.36 -24.42 -0.17
CA LYS A 378 -0.74 -23.00 -0.01
C LYS A 378 -2.23 -22.81 -0.30
N PRO A 379 -3.06 -22.32 0.65
CA PRO A 379 -4.43 -21.91 0.33
C PRO A 379 -4.36 -20.73 -0.64
N ARG A 380 -4.76 -20.97 -1.90
CA ARG A 380 -4.84 -19.93 -2.92
C ARG A 380 -6.12 -19.14 -2.69
N ALA A 381 -6.05 -17.81 -2.79
CA ALA A 381 -7.27 -17.02 -2.94
C ALA A 381 -7.95 -17.45 -4.26
N PRO A 382 -9.23 -17.83 -4.27
CA PRO A 382 -9.91 -18.16 -5.51
C PRO A 382 -9.97 -16.91 -6.38
N ARG A 383 -9.48 -17.01 -7.62
CA ARG A 383 -9.65 -16.03 -8.68
C ARG A 383 -11.02 -16.24 -9.33
N PHE A 384 -11.71 -15.17 -9.69
CA PHE A 384 -13.02 -15.24 -10.31
C PHE A 384 -12.87 -15.15 -11.83
N ASP A 385 -13.14 -16.26 -12.54
CA ASP A 385 -12.90 -16.37 -13.99
C ASP A 385 -13.99 -15.68 -14.84
N ARG A 386 -14.39 -14.46 -14.44
CA ARG A 386 -15.48 -13.67 -15.04
C ARG A 386 -15.14 -13.07 -16.40
N ILE A 387 -14.12 -13.56 -17.11
CA ILE A 387 -13.62 -12.99 -18.38
C ILE A 387 -14.74 -12.87 -19.44
N ALA A 388 -15.59 -13.89 -19.58
CA ALA A 388 -16.73 -13.85 -20.50
C ALA A 388 -17.76 -12.78 -20.09
N HIS A 389 -18.18 -12.78 -18.83
CA HIS A 389 -19.10 -11.79 -18.26
C HIS A 389 -18.57 -10.36 -18.45
N THR A 390 -17.31 -10.07 -18.08
CA THR A 390 -16.71 -8.75 -18.27
C THR A 390 -16.73 -8.31 -19.74
N ARG A 391 -16.41 -9.21 -20.67
CA ARG A 391 -16.47 -8.95 -22.13
C ARG A 391 -17.88 -8.61 -22.60
N GLU A 392 -18.91 -9.21 -22.00
CA GLU A 392 -20.32 -8.97 -22.31
C GLU A 392 -20.90 -7.73 -21.60
N THR A 393 -20.41 -7.34 -20.43
CA THR A 393 -20.97 -6.23 -19.64
C THR A 393 -20.23 -4.92 -19.83
N MET A 394 -18.90 -4.88 -19.99
CA MET A 394 -18.11 -3.64 -19.83
C MET A 394 -18.47 -2.46 -20.73
N ASN A 395 -19.08 -2.69 -21.90
CA ASN A 395 -19.52 -1.61 -22.80
C ASN A 395 -20.93 -1.08 -22.48
N ARG A 396 -21.73 -1.82 -21.68
CA ARG A 396 -23.11 -1.47 -21.28
C ARG A 396 -23.27 -1.21 -19.77
N ASP A 397 -22.31 -1.65 -18.97
CA ASP A 397 -22.23 -1.34 -17.55
C ASP A 397 -20.88 -0.68 -17.21
N GLY A 398 -20.97 0.55 -16.68
CA GLY A 398 -19.83 1.38 -16.32
C GLY A 398 -20.22 2.83 -16.07
N ILE A 399 -19.35 3.77 -16.42
CA ILE A 399 -19.63 5.21 -16.31
C ILE A 399 -20.82 5.62 -17.20
N ASN A 400 -21.01 4.97 -18.34
CA ASN A 400 -22.17 5.23 -19.21
C ASN A 400 -23.54 4.75 -18.66
N SER A 401 -23.55 3.87 -17.65
CA SER A 401 -24.78 3.40 -16.95
C SER A 401 -24.90 3.93 -15.52
N LEU A 402 -23.99 4.83 -15.10
CA LEU A 402 -23.87 5.27 -13.72
C LEU A 402 -25.09 6.10 -13.28
N SER A 403 -25.93 5.50 -12.42
CA SER A 403 -27.11 6.14 -11.83
C SER A 403 -27.06 6.11 -10.30
N TYR A 404 -27.21 7.30 -9.70
CA TYR A 404 -27.11 7.58 -8.26
C TYR A 404 -27.72 8.96 -7.97
N LYS A 405 -27.91 9.30 -6.69
CA LYS A 405 -28.33 10.64 -6.24
C LYS A 405 -27.44 11.15 -5.13
N VAL A 406 -26.91 12.36 -5.26
CA VAL A 406 -26.21 13.04 -4.14
C VAL A 406 -27.24 13.47 -3.09
N ILE A 407 -27.03 13.04 -1.85
CA ILE A 407 -27.87 13.38 -0.69
C ILE A 407 -27.28 14.59 0.05
N LYS A 408 -25.95 14.60 0.26
CA LYS A 408 -25.24 15.61 1.04
C LYS A 408 -23.79 15.73 0.57
N VAL A 409 -23.25 16.95 0.56
CA VAL A 409 -21.82 17.24 0.38
C VAL A 409 -21.33 17.99 1.62
N GLU A 410 -20.19 17.57 2.16
CA GLU A 410 -19.58 18.14 3.37
C GLU A 410 -18.10 18.38 3.10
N LYS A 411 -17.61 19.61 3.30
CA LYS A 411 -16.20 19.98 3.11
C LYS A 411 -15.55 20.27 4.45
N ASP A 412 -14.81 19.28 4.97
CA ASP A 412 -13.88 19.46 6.09
C ASP A 412 -12.59 20.16 5.61
N LEU A 413 -11.67 20.50 6.50
CA LEU A 413 -10.30 20.86 6.11
C LEU A 413 -9.56 19.65 5.53
N LEU A 414 -9.86 18.44 6.02
CA LEU A 414 -9.15 17.20 5.67
C LEU A 414 -9.74 16.46 4.44
N PHE A 415 -11.02 16.63 4.13
CA PHE A 415 -11.68 15.89 3.04
C PHE A 415 -12.99 16.52 2.57
N THR A 416 -13.44 16.11 1.39
CA THR A 416 -14.83 16.26 0.92
C THR A 416 -15.56 14.94 1.09
N LYS A 417 -16.60 14.89 1.95
CA LYS A 417 -17.47 13.70 2.13
C LYS A 417 -18.74 13.90 1.31
N ILE A 418 -18.99 13.00 0.38
CA ILE A 418 -20.15 13.02 -0.52
C ILE A 418 -21.02 11.82 -0.17
N THR A 419 -22.17 12.07 0.44
CA THR A 419 -23.13 11.02 0.79
C THR A 419 -24.11 10.82 -0.36
N VAL A 420 -24.23 9.58 -0.83
CA VAL A 420 -24.96 9.22 -2.06
C VAL A 420 -25.93 8.06 -1.85
N ASP A 421 -27.09 8.16 -2.47
CA ASP A 421 -27.98 7.03 -2.73
C ASP A 421 -27.50 6.33 -4.01
N VAL A 422 -27.20 5.04 -3.90
CA VAL A 422 -26.73 4.19 -5.00
C VAL A 422 -27.84 3.31 -5.60
N GLY A 423 -29.07 3.44 -5.11
CA GLY A 423 -30.16 2.50 -5.38
C GLY A 423 -29.98 1.16 -4.66
N LYS A 424 -30.72 0.16 -5.12
CA LYS A 424 -30.72 -1.22 -4.59
C LYS A 424 -30.02 -2.19 -5.56
N PRO A 425 -29.58 -3.37 -5.09
CA PRO A 425 -29.33 -4.51 -5.99
C PRO A 425 -30.53 -4.80 -6.89
N PRO A 426 -30.33 -5.32 -8.12
CA PRO A 426 -31.39 -5.98 -8.88
C PRO A 426 -32.03 -7.11 -8.07
N ALA A 427 -33.34 -7.30 -8.23
CA ALA A 427 -34.12 -8.37 -7.60
C ALA A 427 -33.98 -9.71 -8.33
#